data_AF-A0A5T2H1W0-F1
#
_entry.id   AF-A0A5T2H1W0-F1
#
_cell.length_a   1.000
_cell.length_b   1.000
_cell.length_c   1.000
_cell.angle_alpha   90.00
_cell.angle_beta   90.00
_cell.angle_gamma   90.00
#
_symmetry.space_group_name_H-M   'P 1'
#
loop_
_entity.id
_entity.type
_entity.pdbx_description
1 polymer ?
#
loop_
_entity_poly.entity_id
_entity_poly.type
_entity_poly.pdbx_seq_one_letter_code
_entity_poly.pdbx_strand_id
1 'polypeptide(L)'
;MIMRQTKLYPVVMAGGSGSRLWPLSRVLYPKQFLCLKGDLTMLQTTICRLNGVECESPVVICNEQHRFIVAEQLRQLNKLTENIIL
;
A
#
# COMPACT_ATOMS: atom_id res chain seq x y z
N MET A 1 -26.47 10.82 -24.86
CA MET A 1 -26.49 10.30 -23.48
C MET A 1 -25.09 10.47 -22.92
N ILE A 2 -24.84 11.48 -22.09
CA ILE A 2 -23.52 11.68 -21.45
C ILE A 2 -23.44 10.65 -20.32
N MET A 3 -22.62 9.62 -20.48
CA MET A 3 -22.29 8.73 -19.38
C MET A 3 -21.46 9.53 -18.38
N ARG A 4 -21.94 9.69 -17.14
CA ARG A 4 -21.12 10.22 -16.04
C ARG A 4 -20.05 9.16 -15.72
N GLN A 5 -18.81 9.43 -16.11
CA GLN A 5 -17.66 8.65 -15.65
C GLN A 5 -17.60 8.76 -14.12
N THR A 6 -17.82 7.66 -13.41
CA THR A 6 -17.68 7.63 -11.96
C THR A 6 -16.19 7.46 -11.65
N LYS A 7 -15.59 8.43 -10.97
CA LYS A 7 -14.18 8.37 -10.55
C LYS A 7 -14.02 7.35 -9.41
N LEU A 8 -13.09 6.42 -9.57
CA LEU A 8 -12.73 5.42 -8.55
C LEU A 8 -11.49 5.88 -7.79
N TYR A 9 -11.59 5.99 -6.46
CA TYR A 9 -10.48 6.37 -5.58
C TYR A 9 -10.06 5.14 -4.74
N PRO A 10 -8.89 4.53 -5.01
CA PRO A 10 -8.44 3.38 -4.25
C PRO A 10 -7.92 3.80 -2.88
N VAL A 11 -8.33 3.08 -1.84
CA VAL A 11 -7.80 3.24 -0.49
C VAL A 11 -7.22 1.91 -0.02
N VAL A 12 -5.92 1.90 0.27
CA VAL A 12 -5.18 0.73 0.76
C VAL A 12 -4.93 0.87 2.26
N MET A 13 -5.48 -0.03 3.06
CA MET A 13 -5.26 -0.06 4.50
C MET A 13 -4.02 -0.91 4.83
N ALA A 14 -2.91 -0.25 5.17
CA ALA A 14 -1.63 -0.85 5.53
C ALA A 14 -1.41 -0.87 7.06
N GLY A 15 -2.40 -1.36 7.81
CA GLY A 15 -2.37 -1.46 9.27
C GLY A 15 -2.08 -2.86 9.83
N GLY A 16 -2.12 -2.97 11.16
CA GLY A 16 -1.95 -4.22 11.91
C GLY A 16 -0.59 -4.35 12.59
N SER A 17 -0.56 -5.11 13.68
CA SER A 17 0.60 -5.24 14.60
C SER A 17 1.69 -6.22 14.15
N GLY A 18 1.44 -7.01 13.10
CA GLY A 18 2.42 -8.00 12.61
C GLY A 18 2.69 -9.16 13.59
N SER A 19 1.71 -9.58 14.40
CA SER A 19 1.91 -10.67 15.37
C SER A 19 1.85 -12.08 14.78
N ARG A 20 1.08 -12.28 13.70
CA ARG A 20 0.74 -13.62 13.16
C ARG A 20 1.84 -14.30 12.32
N LEU A 21 2.80 -13.54 11.78
CA LEU A 21 3.92 -14.08 11.00
C LEU A 21 5.25 -13.98 11.75
N TRP A 22 5.22 -13.91 13.07
CA TRP A 22 6.44 -14.01 13.86
C TRP A 22 7.15 -15.36 13.56
N PRO A 23 8.49 -15.40 13.41
CA PRO A 23 9.47 -14.34 13.65
C PRO A 23 9.73 -13.38 12.49
N LEU A 24 9.12 -13.64 11.32
CA LEU A 24 9.33 -12.86 10.09
C LEU A 24 8.78 -11.44 10.21
N SER A 25 7.60 -11.26 10.80
CA SER A 25 7.06 -9.94 11.09
C SER A 25 7.38 -9.48 12.51
N ARG A 26 7.62 -8.17 12.65
CA ARG A 26 7.86 -7.48 13.93
C ARG A 26 6.93 -6.27 14.03
N VAL A 27 6.80 -5.69 15.22
CA VAL A 27 5.96 -4.50 15.46
C VAL A 27 6.35 -3.34 14.53
N LEU A 28 7.65 -3.11 14.35
CA LEU A 28 8.18 -2.05 13.48
C LEU A 28 8.32 -2.47 12.01
N TYR A 29 8.15 -3.76 11.71
CA TYR A 29 8.24 -4.31 10.36
C TYR A 29 7.14 -5.37 10.14
N PRO A 30 5.87 -4.94 10.08
CA PRO A 30 4.74 -5.84 9.94
C PRO A 30 4.66 -6.45 8.54
N LYS A 31 3.77 -7.45 8.38
CA LYS A 31 3.72 -8.32 7.20
C LYS A 31 3.60 -7.59 5.86
N GLN A 32 2.95 -6.43 5.83
CA GLN A 32 2.72 -5.67 4.61
C GLN A 32 4.03 -5.25 3.93
N PHE A 33 5.13 -5.18 4.68
CA PHE A 33 6.45 -4.81 4.18
C PHE A 33 7.34 -6.02 3.88
N LEU A 34 6.83 -7.24 3.99
CA LEU A 34 7.56 -8.47 3.68
C LEU A 34 7.36 -8.89 2.21
N CYS A 35 8.43 -9.34 1.57
CA CYS A 35 8.39 -10.06 0.28
C CYS A 35 8.07 -11.54 0.54
N LEU A 36 6.80 -11.86 0.78
CA LEU A 36 6.38 -13.24 1.03
C LEU A 36 6.26 -14.08 -0.25
N LYS A 37 6.16 -13.44 -1.41
CA LYS A 37 6.03 -14.10 -2.71
C LYS A 37 6.64 -13.23 -3.80
N GLY A 38 7.76 -13.66 -4.36
CA GLY A 38 8.51 -12.91 -5.37
C GLY A 38 9.24 -11.71 -4.78
N ASP A 39 9.52 -10.72 -5.62
CA ASP A 39 10.44 -9.63 -5.29
C ASP A 39 9.75 -8.41 -4.65
N LEU A 40 8.43 -8.32 -4.80
CA LEU A 40 7.63 -7.22 -4.26
C LEU A 40 7.11 -7.55 -2.86
N THR A 41 7.04 -6.53 -2.01
CA THR A 41 6.36 -6.68 -0.72
C THR A 41 4.86 -6.91 -0.91
N MET A 42 4.17 -7.33 0.15
CA MET A 42 2.71 -7.45 0.11
C MET A 42 2.02 -6.11 -0.20
N LEU A 43 2.50 -4.98 0.33
CA LEU A 43 1.97 -3.65 0.04
C LEU A 43 2.14 -3.31 -1.44
N GLN A 44 3.36 -3.49 -1.96
CA GLN A 44 3.66 -3.22 -3.36
C GLN A 44 2.84 -4.11 -4.29
N THR A 45 2.79 -5.41 -4.00
CA THR A 45 1.94 -6.37 -4.73
C THR A 45 0.48 -5.93 -4.73
N THR A 46 -0.03 -5.42 -3.60
CA THR A 46 -1.43 -4.96 -3.50
C THR A 46 -1.67 -3.72 -4.37
N ILE A 47 -0.73 -2.77 -4.39
CA ILE A 47 -0.82 -1.58 -5.25
C ILE A 47 -0.74 -1.96 -6.72
N CYS A 48 0.16 -2.88 -7.09
CA CYS A 48 0.30 -3.36 -8.48
C CYS A 48 -0.95 -4.06 -9.02
N ARG A 49 -1.88 -4.54 -8.17
CA ARG A 49 -3.18 -5.08 -8.62
C ARG A 49 -4.09 -4.01 -9.24
N LEU A 50 -3.81 -2.73 -8.99
CA LEU A 50 -4.53 -1.62 -9.61
C LEU A 50 -4.06 -1.37 -11.05
N ASN A 51 -2.98 -2.00 -11.51
CA ASN A 51 -2.51 -1.85 -12.89
C ASN A 51 -3.61 -2.34 -13.86
N GLY A 52 -4.03 -1.47 -14.78
CA GLY A 52 -5.11 -1.74 -15.73
C GLY A 52 -6.52 -1.42 -15.21
N VAL A 53 -6.65 -0.99 -13.95
CA VAL A 53 -7.91 -0.44 -13.42
C VAL A 53 -7.95 1.05 -13.71
N GLU A 54 -9.06 1.53 -14.29
CA GLU A 54 -9.30 2.96 -14.47
C GLU A 54 -9.66 3.59 -13.12
N CYS A 55 -8.65 4.04 -12.38
CA CYS A 55 -8.80 4.67 -11.08
C CYS A 55 -7.79 5.80 -10.87
N GLU A 56 -8.07 6.65 -9.89
CA GLU A 56 -7.15 7.67 -9.41
C GLU A 56 -5.96 7.03 -8.66
N SER A 57 -4.95 7.83 -8.34
CA SER A 57 -3.80 7.36 -7.55
C SER A 57 -4.25 6.79 -6.20
N PRO A 58 -3.68 5.65 -5.75
CA PRO A 58 -4.09 5.04 -4.49
C PRO A 58 -3.71 5.90 -3.31
N VAL A 59 -4.58 5.97 -2.29
CA VAL A 59 -4.25 6.51 -0.97
C VAL A 59 -3.90 5.36 -0.04
N VAL A 60 -2.84 5.48 0.75
CA VAL A 60 -2.45 4.48 1.75
C VAL A 60 -2.71 5.01 3.15
N ILE A 61 -3.45 4.26 3.95
CA ILE A 61 -3.66 4.54 5.39
C ILE A 61 -2.76 3.61 6.20
N CYS A 62 -1.91 4.16 7.07
CA CYS A 62 -0.99 3.37 7.90
C CYS A 62 -0.72 4.05 9.24
N ASN A 63 -0.24 3.31 10.25
CA ASN A 63 0.19 3.94 11.50
C ASN A 63 1.37 4.91 11.30
N GLU A 64 1.44 5.98 12.09
CA GLU A 64 2.55 6.94 12.08
C GLU A 64 3.95 6.29 12.15
N GLN A 65 4.10 5.23 12.95
CA GLN A 65 5.36 4.49 13.07
C GLN A 65 5.85 3.88 11.75
N HIS A 66 4.95 3.67 10.79
CA HIS A 66 5.25 3.06 9.49
C HIS A 66 5.25 4.08 8.33
N ARG A 67 5.07 5.38 8.61
CA ARG A 67 4.97 6.42 7.57
C ARG A 67 6.14 6.41 6.58
N PHE A 68 7.36 6.22 7.08
CA PHE A 68 8.57 6.29 6.27
C PHE A 68 8.73 5.06 5.38
N ILE A 69 8.44 3.87 5.90
CA ILE A 69 8.51 2.64 5.11
C ILE A 69 7.42 2.59 4.06
N VAL A 70 6.20 3.06 4.36
CA VAL A 70 5.13 3.21 3.35
C VAL A 70 5.55 4.18 2.25
N ALA A 71 6.12 5.33 2.62
CA ALA A 71 6.60 6.31 1.64
C ALA A 71 7.69 5.72 0.74
N GLU A 72 8.64 4.97 1.29
CA GLU A 72 9.70 4.32 0.53
C GLU A 72 9.14 3.26 -0.43
N GLN A 73 8.19 2.44 0.03
CA GLN A 73 7.53 1.42 -0.79
C GLN A 73 6.78 2.03 -1.97
N LEU A 74 6.09 3.16 -1.75
CA LEU A 74 5.40 3.92 -2.80
C LEU A 74 6.39 4.58 -3.76
N ARG A 75 7.50 5.12 -3.25
CA ARG A 75 8.57 5.72 -4.06
C ARG A 75 9.18 4.71 -5.03
N GLN A 76 9.46 3.50 -4.55
CA GLN A 76 9.98 2.39 -5.39
C GLN A 76 9.03 2.01 -6.53
N LEU A 77 7.73 2.26 -6.39
CA LEU A 77 6.73 2.05 -7.44
C LEU A 77 6.45 3.29 -8.30
N ASN A 78 7.10 4.43 -8.03
CA ASN A 78 6.76 5.73 -8.61
C ASN A 78 5.29 6.13 -8.37
N LYS A 79 4.76 5.82 -7.18
CA LYS A 79 3.37 6.09 -6.75
C LYS A 79 3.28 7.02 -5.53
N LEU A 80 4.37 7.62 -5.09
CA LEU A 80 4.37 8.56 -3.97
C LEU A 80 3.98 9.97 -4.45
N THR A 81 2.78 10.42 -4.10
CA THR A 81 2.22 11.73 -4.51
C THR A 81 1.37 12.32 -3.39
N GLU A 82 1.95 12.51 -2.19
CA GLU A 82 1.27 13.04 -0.99
C GLU A 82 0.01 12.24 -0.59
N ASN A 83 0.08 10.93 -0.80
CA ASN A 83 -1.05 10.00 -0.74
C ASN A 83 -1.00 9.07 0.48
N ILE A 84 -0.48 9.56 1.61
CA ILE A 84 -0.39 8.79 2.86
C ILE A 84 -1.21 9.50 3.94
N ILE A 85 -2.09 8.74 4.60
CA ILE A 85 -2.86 9.16 5.78
C ILE A 85 -2.37 8.34 6.97
N LEU A 86 -2.16 9.00 8.11
CA LEU A 86 -1.64 8.40 9.36
C LEU A 86 -2.76 8.00 10.33
#